data_AF-A0A7W1UEW5-F1
#
_entry.id   AF-A0A7W1UEW5-F1
#
_cell.length_a   1.000
_cell.length_b   1.000
_cell.length_c   1.000
_cell.angle_alpha   90.00
_cell.angle_beta   90.00
_cell.angle_gamma   90.00
#
_symmetry.space_group_name_H-M   'P 1'
#
loop_
_entity.id
_entity.type
_entity.pdbx_description
1 polymer ?
#
loop_
_entity_poly.entity_id
_entity_poly.type
_entity_poly.pdbx_seq_one_letter_code
_entity_poly.pdbx_strand_id
1 'polypeptide(L)'
;MRKQGHPRVIAWANARGLLVRIDRKSPWGNDFKEGKDGTLQEVIALYAASLSGRPDLLKDLPTLRGKALMCWCAPKPCHGDALIQRLKELEPST
;
A
#
# COMPACT_ATOMS: atom_id res chain seq x y z
N MET A 1 10.84 11.45 -15.25
CA MET A 1 11.13 10.02 -15.53
C MET A 1 10.61 9.18 -14.36
N ARG A 2 9.61 8.31 -14.57
CA ARG A 2 9.14 7.38 -13.52
C ARG A 2 10.31 6.43 -13.21
N LYS A 3 10.97 6.58 -12.07
CA LYS A 3 11.93 5.57 -11.62
C LYS A 3 11.13 4.34 -11.20
N GLN A 4 10.83 3.48 -12.18
CA GLN A 4 10.33 2.15 -11.91
C GLN A 4 11.39 1.44 -11.05
N GLY A 5 10.97 0.62 -10.08
CA GLY A 5 11.90 -0.20 -9.31
C GLY A 5 12.81 -1.02 -10.22
N HIS A 6 13.95 -1.48 -9.69
CA HIS A 6 14.92 -2.19 -10.53
C HIS A 6 14.28 -3.42 -11.20
N PRO A 7 14.28 -3.54 -12.55
CA PRO A 7 13.48 -4.52 -13.28
C PRO A 7 13.80 -5.97 -12.87
N ARG A 8 15.07 -6.28 -12.59
CA ARG A 8 15.48 -7.61 -12.09
C ARG A 8 14.89 -7.95 -10.71
N VAL A 9 14.76 -6.96 -9.83
CA VAL A 9 14.18 -7.15 -8.49
C VAL A 9 12.67 -7.35 -8.59
N ILE A 10 11.99 -6.55 -9.43
CA ILE A 10 10.56 -6.70 -9.72
C ILE A 10 10.28 -8.09 -10.29
N ALA A 11 11.03 -8.52 -11.31
CA ALA A 11 10.87 -9.83 -11.93
C ALA A 11 11.09 -10.97 -10.93
N TRP A 12 12.15 -10.87 -10.11
CA TRP A 12 12.45 -11.85 -9.06
C TRP A 12 11.34 -11.96 -8.01
N ALA A 13 10.82 -10.83 -7.53
CA ALA A 13 9.76 -10.78 -6.52
C ALA A 13 8.45 -11.33 -7.10
N ASN A 14 8.12 -10.97 -8.33
CA ASN A 14 6.93 -11.47 -9.02
C ASN A 14 6.98 -12.98 -9.23
N ALA A 15 8.12 -13.51 -9.72
CA ALA A 15 8.31 -14.95 -9.94
C ALA A 15 8.19 -15.80 -8.64
N ARG A 16 8.36 -15.17 -7.47
CA ARG A 16 8.23 -15.81 -6.15
C ARG A 16 6.90 -15.52 -5.46
N GLY A 17 5.97 -14.83 -6.11
CA GLY A 17 4.72 -14.39 -5.49
C GLY A 17 4.93 -13.45 -4.29
N LEU A 18 6.05 -12.71 -4.27
CA LEU A 18 6.41 -11.75 -3.23
C LEU A 18 6.00 -10.32 -3.59
N LEU A 19 5.59 -10.06 -4.82
CA LEU A 19 5.17 -8.73 -5.26
C LEU A 19 3.64 -8.61 -5.21
N VAL A 20 3.13 -7.63 -4.47
CA VAL A 20 1.69 -7.32 -4.40
C VAL A 20 1.47 -5.93 -4.96
N ARG A 21 0.59 -5.81 -5.96
CA ARG A 21 0.15 -4.50 -6.46
C ARG A 21 -0.83 -3.88 -5.47
N ILE A 22 -0.54 -2.65 -5.07
CA ILE A 22 -1.39 -1.82 -4.21
C ILE A 22 -1.87 -0.55 -4.91
N ASP A 23 -1.77 -0.48 -6.24
CA ASP A 23 -2.33 0.66 -6.97
C ASP A 23 -3.87 0.70 -6.92
N ARG A 24 -4.45 1.79 -7.41
CA ARG A 24 -5.90 2.05 -7.39
C ARG A 24 -6.75 0.96 -8.06
N LYS A 25 -6.17 0.11 -8.91
CA LYS A 25 -6.90 -1.02 -9.53
C LYS A 25 -6.82 -2.32 -8.71
N SER A 26 -6.26 -2.26 -7.51
CA SER A 26 -6.19 -3.38 -6.56
C SER A 26 -7.11 -3.15 -5.37
N PRO A 27 -7.46 -4.19 -4.60
CA PRO A 27 -8.20 -4.05 -3.35
C PRO A 27 -7.54 -3.11 -2.33
N TRP A 28 -6.21 -3.00 -2.40
CA TRP A 28 -5.39 -2.15 -1.52
C TRP A 28 -5.32 -0.69 -1.96
N GLY A 29 -5.93 -0.33 -3.09
CA GLY A 29 -5.82 1.00 -3.68
C GLY A 29 -6.40 2.12 -2.81
N ASN A 30 -5.78 3.30 -2.90
CA ASN A 30 -6.31 4.54 -2.35
C ASN A 30 -7.32 5.19 -3.33
N ASP A 31 -8.57 5.36 -2.88
CA ASP A 31 -9.65 5.99 -3.65
C ASP A 31 -9.63 7.52 -3.64
N PHE A 32 -8.97 8.14 -2.65
CA PHE A 32 -8.78 9.58 -2.56
C PHE A 32 -7.72 10.05 -3.58
N LYS A 33 -7.94 11.22 -4.19
CA LYS A 33 -7.15 11.78 -5.30
C LYS A 33 -6.58 13.14 -4.90
N GLU A 34 -5.25 13.27 -4.97
CA GLU A 34 -4.58 14.56 -4.81
C GLU A 34 -5.17 15.61 -5.77
N GLY A 35 -5.38 16.83 -5.27
CA GLY A 35 -5.98 17.95 -5.99
C GLY A 35 -7.51 17.92 -6.05
N LYS A 36 -8.16 16.77 -5.89
CA LYS A 36 -9.62 16.65 -5.79
C LYS A 36 -10.08 16.54 -4.33
N ASP A 37 -9.46 15.64 -3.59
CA ASP A 37 -9.85 15.27 -2.22
C ASP A 37 -8.87 15.84 -1.18
N GLY A 38 -7.85 16.61 -1.62
CA GLY A 38 -6.87 17.27 -0.77
C GLY A 38 -5.45 17.23 -1.32
N THR A 39 -4.49 17.65 -0.51
CA THR A 39 -3.04 17.48 -0.68
C THR A 39 -2.64 16.01 -0.59
N LEU A 40 -1.42 15.66 -1.04
CA LEU A 40 -0.88 14.30 -0.94
C LEU A 40 -0.94 13.74 0.49
N GLN A 41 -0.67 14.56 1.50
CA GLN A 41 -0.71 14.13 2.91
C GLN A 41 -2.15 13.89 3.38
N GLU A 42 -3.07 14.79 3.04
CA GLU A 42 -4.49 14.63 3.38
C GLU A 42 -5.09 13.38 2.76
N VAL A 43 -4.81 13.10 1.48
CA VAL A 43 -5.36 11.90 0.83
C VAL A 43 -4.75 10.59 1.36
N ILE A 44 -3.53 10.62 1.88
CA ILE A 44 -2.93 9.47 2.59
C ILE A 44 -3.56 9.32 3.98
N ALA A 45 -3.79 10.41 4.70
CA ALA A 45 -4.46 10.39 6.00
C ALA A 45 -5.91 9.91 5.89
N LEU A 46 -6.66 10.40 4.89
CA LEU A 46 -8.01 9.95 4.56
C LEU A 46 -8.02 8.44 4.25
N TYR A 47 -7.05 7.97 3.48
CA TYR A 47 -6.91 6.54 3.21
C TYR A 47 -6.68 5.74 4.50
N ALA A 48 -5.71 6.14 5.33
CA ALA A 48 -5.41 5.47 6.59
C ALA A 48 -6.63 5.40 7.54
N ALA A 49 -7.41 6.48 7.59
CA ALA A 49 -8.66 6.54 8.34
C ALA A 49 -9.74 5.60 7.75
N SER A 50 -9.87 5.57 6.42
CA SER A 50 -10.85 4.73 5.72
C SER A 50 -10.66 3.24 5.93
N LEU A 51 -9.43 2.79 6.22
CA LEU A 51 -9.13 1.36 6.46
C LEU A 51 -9.96 0.78 7.61
N SER A 52 -10.25 1.56 8.67
CA SER A 52 -11.09 1.10 9.79
C SER A 52 -12.52 0.73 9.37
N GLY A 53 -13.01 1.29 8.27
CA GLY A 53 -14.34 0.99 7.70
C GLY A 53 -14.35 -0.18 6.71
N ARG A 54 -13.21 -0.86 6.48
CA ARG A 54 -13.08 -1.97 5.53
C ARG A 54 -12.64 -3.27 6.22
N PRO A 55 -13.51 -3.87 7.06
CA PRO A 55 -13.16 -5.07 7.83
C PRO A 55 -12.83 -6.28 6.95
N ASP A 56 -13.45 -6.36 5.78
CA ASP A 56 -13.15 -7.35 4.72
C ASP A 56 -11.71 -7.20 4.21
N LEU A 57 -11.28 -5.98 3.90
CA LEU A 57 -9.92 -5.71 3.48
C LEU A 57 -8.91 -5.95 4.62
N LEU A 58 -9.27 -5.55 5.84
CA LEU A 58 -8.42 -5.75 7.02
C LEU A 58 -8.23 -7.23 7.37
N LYS A 59 -9.22 -8.09 7.09
CA LYS A 59 -9.08 -9.55 7.23
C LYS A 59 -7.97 -10.10 6.35
N ASP A 60 -7.79 -9.54 5.15
CA ASP A 60 -6.75 -9.96 4.22
C ASP A 60 -5.40 -9.28 4.49
N LEU A 61 -5.33 -8.29 5.40
CA LEU A 61 -4.13 -7.52 5.66
C LEU A 61 -2.90 -8.40 6.03
N PRO A 62 -3.03 -9.46 6.85
CA PRO A 62 -1.92 -10.38 7.14
C PRO A 62 -1.26 -11.00 5.90
N THR A 63 -1.96 -11.10 4.76
CA THR A 63 -1.41 -11.67 3.51
C THR A 63 -0.31 -10.81 2.90
N LEU A 64 -0.21 -9.54 3.30
CA LEU A 64 0.84 -8.61 2.87
C LEU A 64 2.17 -8.80 3.61
N ARG A 65 2.22 -9.60 4.69
CA ARG A 65 3.46 -9.84 5.43
C ARG A 65 4.53 -10.46 4.53
N GLY A 66 5.74 -9.89 4.59
CA GLY A 66 6.88 -10.32 3.77
C GLY A 66 6.74 -10.03 2.27
N LYS A 67 5.74 -9.25 1.85
CA LYS A 67 5.53 -8.87 0.44
C LYS A 67 6.10 -7.49 0.14
N ALA A 68 6.62 -7.33 -1.07
CA ALA A 68 6.95 -6.03 -1.64
C ALA A 68 5.68 -5.37 -2.19
N LEU A 69 5.33 -4.18 -1.68
CA LEU A 69 4.15 -3.44 -2.10
C LEU A 69 4.46 -2.53 -3.29
N MET A 70 3.86 -2.82 -4.43
CA MET A 70 4.06 -2.07 -5.68
C MET A 70 3.00 -0.97 -5.82
N CYS A 71 3.46 0.28 -5.86
CA CYS A 71 2.61 1.45 -6.05
C CYS A 71 3.23 2.44 -7.05
N TRP A 72 2.41 3.31 -7.62
CA TRP A 72 2.86 4.43 -8.47
C TRP A 72 3.26 5.67 -7.68
N CYS A 73 2.95 5.74 -6.37
CA CYS A 73 3.25 6.89 -5.51
C CYS A 73 4.74 7.01 -5.17
N ALA A 74 5.40 5.90 -4.86
CA ALA A 74 6.81 5.88 -4.46
C ALA A 74 7.72 6.45 -5.58
N PRO A 75 8.79 7.20 -5.25
CA PRO A 75 9.34 7.44 -3.90
C PRO A 75 8.71 8.62 -3.13
N LYS A 76 7.63 9.24 -3.64
CA LYS A 76 6.86 10.22 -2.86
C LYS A 76 6.11 9.48 -1.71
N PRO A 77 5.60 10.22 -0.69
CA PRO A 77 4.72 9.63 0.31
C PRO A 77 3.69 8.69 -0.31
N CYS A 78 3.55 7.50 0.26
CA CYS A 78 2.81 6.40 -0.33
C CYS A 78 1.72 5.93 0.64
N HIS A 79 0.52 5.66 0.13
CA HIS A 79 -0.53 5.08 0.96
C HIS A 79 -0.19 3.67 1.47
N GLY A 80 0.78 2.99 0.83
CA GLY A 80 1.33 1.72 1.31
C GLY A 80 1.94 1.82 2.70
N ASP A 81 2.40 3.00 3.11
CA ASP A 81 2.91 3.23 4.47
C ASP A 81 1.80 3.06 5.52
N ALA A 82 0.54 3.40 5.19
CA ALA A 82 -0.60 3.17 6.07
C ALA A 82 -0.91 1.66 6.23
N LEU A 83 -0.76 0.87 5.16
CA LEU A 83 -0.93 -0.59 5.23
C LEU A 83 0.16 -1.24 6.10
N ILE A 84 1.41 -0.79 5.95
CA ILE A 84 2.53 -1.24 6.79
C ILE A 84 2.29 -0.87 8.25
N GLN A 85 1.78 0.33 8.51
CA GLN A 85 1.47 0.77 9.87
C GLN A 85 0.39 -0.11 10.51
N ARG A 86 -0.71 -0.41 9.80
CA ARG A 86 -1.74 -1.34 10.28
C ARG A 86 -1.21 -2.75 10.52
N LEU A 87 -0.29 -3.23 9.67
CA LEU A 87 0.35 -4.53 9.87
C LEU A 87 1.11 -4.60 11.19
N LYS A 88 1.86 -3.54 11.53
CA LYS A 88 2.60 -3.45 12.79
C LYS A 88 1.67 -3.42 14.00
N GLU A 89 0.54 -2.73 13.90
CA GLU A 89 -0.48 -2.70 14.97
C GLU A 89 -1.11 -4.08 15.24
N LEU A 90 -1.12 -4.97 14.24
CA LEU A 90 -1.57 -6.35 14.39
C LEU A 90 -0.49 -7.29 14.93
N GLU A 91 0.76 -6.85 15.03
CA GLU A 91 1.82 -7.65 15.64
C GLU A 91 1.72 -7.49 17.17
N PRO A 92 1.55 -8.60 17.92
CA PRO A 92 1.54 -8.50 19.37
C PRO A 92 2.88 -7.93 19.82
N SER A 93 2.83 -6.85 20.61
CA SER A 93 3.98 -6.28 21.29
C SER A 93 4.69 -7.40 22.05
N THR A 94 5.81 -7.87 21.50
CA THR A 94 6.68 -8.85 22.16
C THR A 94 7.66 -8.09 23.04
#